data_AF-A0A6G8FW66-F1
#
_entry.id   AF-A0A6G8FW66-F1
#
_cell.length_a   1.000
_cell.length_b   1.000
_cell.length_c   1.000
_cell.angle_alpha   90.00
_cell.angle_beta   90.00
_cell.angle_gamma   90.00
#
_symmetry.space_group_name_H-M   'P 1'
#
loop_
_entity.id
_entity.type
_entity.pdbx_description
1 polymer ?
#
loop_
_entity_poly.entity_id
_entity_poly.type
_entity_poly.pdbx_seq_one_letter_code
_entity_poly.pdbx_strand_id
1 'polypeptide(L)'
;MPWLKSSDKSGLHIRVLAIRRTHRADARSANEVFGFVSRCATMSAGYMTDYVVDIGTAELIGGDRAQLLLRQAVEAGLMTAEGRGRTRRWRIVEDDDLWHIRLKEDVAWDRQRDQDRRNPELTARVLLRDGDQCRYCRVVLVSSKDTRSGRGATYDHLNPGTAATFETYVRCCHKCNSTFKHMPRPEKETHLLPPPPMPYFSKASGSRKRVEDFLGHAVPAANDPFETQSTSSRGSAATGATSTPADAATGAHPGEQGGSAATGATSYEGAAAAGATLEPLGGAPPGPPWSEGGRRAGSGRAGPGQDRTGSGAPPAQPQPARRSRGARGRRGGDQ
;
A
#
# COMPACT_ATOMS: atom_id res chain seq x y z
N MET A 1 8.21 0.83 -0.35
CA MET A 1 9.37 -0.04 -0.06
C MET A 1 9.43 -1.13 -1.13
N PRO A 2 10.62 -1.60 -1.54
CA PRO A 2 10.73 -2.77 -2.39
C PRO A 2 10.19 -4.00 -1.66
N TRP A 3 9.58 -4.91 -2.40
CA TRP A 3 9.15 -6.21 -1.90
C TRP A 3 9.07 -7.22 -3.04
N LEU A 4 9.15 -8.49 -2.67
CA LEU A 4 8.97 -9.65 -3.54
C LEU A 4 7.87 -10.52 -2.93
N LYS A 5 6.87 -10.89 -3.72
CA LYS A 5 5.93 -11.98 -3.41
C LYS A 5 6.47 -13.26 -4.04
N SER A 6 6.60 -14.31 -3.23
CA SER A 6 6.75 -15.69 -3.70
C SER A 6 5.41 -16.39 -3.58
N SER A 7 4.96 -17.04 -4.64
CA SER A 7 3.69 -17.78 -4.64
C SER A 7 3.80 -19.08 -3.82
N ASP A 8 2.69 -19.49 -3.20
CA ASP A 8 2.55 -20.83 -2.59
C ASP A 8 2.47 -21.94 -3.63
N LYS A 9 2.08 -21.61 -4.88
CA LYS A 9 2.07 -22.56 -6.02
C LYS A 9 3.45 -22.79 -6.64
N SER A 10 4.46 -22.02 -6.25
CA SER A 10 5.74 -22.00 -6.95
C SER A 10 6.45 -23.35 -6.97
N GLY A 11 6.30 -24.16 -5.92
CA GLY A 11 6.97 -25.46 -5.77
C GLY A 11 6.54 -26.51 -6.81
N LEU A 12 5.32 -26.42 -7.34
CA LEU A 12 4.77 -27.33 -8.35
C LEU A 12 4.46 -26.64 -9.67
N HIS A 13 4.95 -25.41 -9.86
CA HIS A 13 4.75 -24.67 -11.08
C HIS A 13 5.34 -25.41 -12.28
N ILE A 14 4.69 -25.33 -13.46
CA ILE A 14 5.07 -26.12 -14.63
C ILE A 14 6.53 -25.88 -15.06
N ARG A 15 7.02 -24.65 -14.92
CA ARG A 15 8.42 -24.28 -15.20
C ARG A 15 9.40 -24.91 -14.21
N VAL A 16 9.00 -25.07 -12.94
CA VAL A 16 9.82 -25.75 -11.93
C VAL A 16 9.89 -27.25 -12.22
N LEU A 17 8.77 -27.87 -12.58
CA LEU A 17 8.74 -29.27 -13.00
C LEU A 17 9.57 -29.52 -14.27
N ALA A 18 9.60 -28.55 -15.19
CA ALA A 18 10.38 -28.61 -16.42
C ALA A 18 11.90 -28.70 -16.18
N ILE A 19 12.42 -28.26 -15.03
CA ILE A 19 13.85 -28.35 -14.67
C ILE A 19 14.36 -29.80 -14.81
N ARG A 20 13.52 -30.80 -14.51
CA ARG A 20 13.91 -32.23 -14.61
C ARG A 20 14.27 -32.68 -16.03
N ARG A 21 13.90 -31.90 -17.04
CA ARG A 21 14.17 -32.18 -18.47
C ARG A 21 15.29 -31.32 -19.05
N THR A 22 15.94 -30.51 -18.22
CA THR A 22 17.01 -29.59 -18.65
C THR A 22 18.37 -30.28 -18.74
N HIS A 23 19.32 -29.62 -19.38
CA HIS A 23 20.68 -30.09 -19.56
C HIS A 23 21.33 -30.50 -18.24
N ARG A 24 21.87 -31.73 -18.20
CA ARG A 24 22.53 -32.32 -17.01
C ARG A 24 21.68 -32.28 -15.74
N ALA A 25 20.35 -32.30 -15.87
CA ALA A 25 19.47 -32.39 -14.72
C ALA A 25 19.71 -33.68 -13.92
N ASP A 26 19.82 -33.52 -12.61
CA ASP A 26 19.93 -34.58 -11.61
C ASP A 26 18.85 -34.42 -10.53
N ALA A 27 18.88 -35.28 -9.51
CA ALA A 27 17.90 -35.26 -8.41
C ALA A 27 17.89 -33.94 -7.61
N ARG A 28 18.96 -33.14 -7.67
CA ARG A 28 19.10 -31.87 -6.95
C ARG A 28 18.62 -30.69 -7.78
N SER A 29 18.67 -30.81 -9.10
CA SER A 29 18.52 -29.70 -10.04
C SER A 29 17.22 -28.92 -9.85
N ALA A 30 16.10 -29.58 -9.56
CA ALA A 30 14.82 -28.90 -9.30
C ALA A 30 14.93 -27.90 -8.14
N ASN A 31 15.42 -28.35 -6.98
CA ASN A 31 15.56 -27.49 -5.80
C ASN A 31 16.70 -26.48 -5.96
N GLU A 32 17.79 -26.87 -6.61
CA GLU A 32 18.97 -26.03 -6.80
C GLU A 32 18.67 -24.86 -7.74
N VAL A 33 18.08 -25.12 -8.91
CA VAL A 33 17.72 -24.10 -9.89
C VAL A 33 16.60 -23.21 -9.33
N PHE A 34 15.57 -23.79 -8.70
CA PHE A 34 14.51 -23.01 -8.08
C PHE A 34 15.05 -22.10 -6.96
N GLY A 35 15.90 -22.62 -6.08
CA GLY A 35 16.54 -21.86 -5.01
C GLY A 35 17.47 -20.76 -5.54
N PHE A 36 18.21 -21.05 -6.61
CA PHE A 36 19.04 -20.07 -7.33
C PHE A 36 18.19 -18.92 -7.88
N VAL A 37 17.14 -19.20 -8.65
CA VAL A 37 16.27 -18.16 -9.22
C VAL A 37 15.54 -17.39 -8.12
N SER A 38 15.10 -18.06 -7.05
CA SER A 38 14.48 -17.40 -5.88
C SER A 38 15.42 -16.39 -5.21
N ARG A 39 16.70 -16.74 -5.06
CA ARG A 39 17.72 -15.84 -4.52
C ARG A 39 18.01 -14.69 -5.48
N CYS A 40 18.06 -14.95 -6.78
CA CYS A 40 18.18 -13.91 -7.80
C CYS A 40 16.98 -12.94 -7.75
N ALA A 41 15.76 -13.44 -7.60
CA ALA A 41 14.55 -12.62 -7.45
C ALA A 41 14.60 -11.75 -6.18
N THR A 42 15.07 -12.33 -5.07
CA THR A 42 15.24 -11.61 -3.80
C THR A 42 16.25 -10.47 -3.94
N MET A 43 17.40 -10.74 -4.59
CA MET A 43 18.40 -9.72 -4.88
C MET A 43 17.86 -8.65 -5.83
N SER A 44 17.18 -9.05 -6.90
CA SER A 44 16.60 -8.11 -7.85
C SER A 44 15.59 -7.17 -7.21
N ALA A 45 14.73 -7.68 -6.32
CA ALA A 45 13.81 -6.86 -5.56
C ALA A 45 14.53 -5.90 -4.60
N GLY A 46 15.53 -6.39 -3.86
CA GLY A 46 16.30 -5.57 -2.91
C GLY A 46 17.07 -4.42 -3.55
N TYR A 47 17.65 -4.67 -4.73
CA TYR A 47 18.44 -3.69 -5.49
C TYR A 47 17.65 -2.96 -6.58
N MET A 48 16.34 -3.24 -6.72
CA MET A 48 15.46 -2.62 -7.70
C MET A 48 15.99 -2.73 -9.14
N THR A 49 16.34 -3.95 -9.54
CA THR A 49 16.82 -4.26 -10.90
C THR A 49 15.73 -4.78 -11.83
N ASP A 50 14.46 -4.71 -11.43
CA ASP A 50 13.29 -5.01 -12.27
C ASP A 50 13.41 -6.36 -13.01
N TYR A 51 13.60 -7.43 -12.23
CA TYR A 51 13.80 -8.82 -12.67
C TYR A 51 15.12 -9.12 -13.40
N VAL A 52 16.00 -8.13 -13.57
CA VAL A 52 17.27 -8.31 -14.28
C VAL A 52 18.36 -8.84 -13.34
N VAL A 53 19.09 -9.84 -13.85
CA VAL A 53 20.22 -10.50 -13.22
C VAL A 53 21.41 -10.39 -14.17
N ASP A 54 22.48 -9.74 -13.73
CA ASP A 54 23.77 -9.72 -14.43
C ASP A 54 24.63 -10.94 -14.06
N ILE A 55 25.71 -11.15 -14.81
CA ILE A 55 26.59 -12.30 -14.59
C ILE A 55 27.26 -12.28 -13.20
N GLY A 56 27.65 -11.11 -12.69
CA GLY A 56 28.28 -11.00 -11.37
C GLY A 56 27.31 -11.39 -10.25
N THR A 57 26.04 -10.96 -10.36
CA THR A 57 24.98 -11.41 -9.44
C THR A 57 24.76 -12.93 -9.53
N ALA A 58 24.75 -13.49 -10.74
CA ALA A 58 24.59 -14.93 -10.92
C ALA A 58 25.77 -15.73 -10.34
N GLU A 59 27.00 -15.28 -10.54
CA GLU A 59 28.21 -15.91 -9.98
C GLU A 59 28.27 -15.76 -8.45
N LEU A 60 27.86 -14.62 -7.90
CA LEU A 60 27.76 -14.41 -6.45
C LEU A 60 26.80 -15.42 -5.79
N ILE A 61 25.68 -15.75 -6.44
CA ILE A 61 24.65 -16.63 -5.89
C ILE A 61 24.93 -18.11 -6.20
N GLY A 62 25.29 -18.42 -7.44
CA GLY A 62 25.46 -19.77 -7.97
C GLY A 62 26.88 -20.33 -7.90
N GLY A 63 27.87 -19.49 -7.57
CA GLY A 63 29.28 -19.86 -7.53
C GLY A 63 29.74 -20.53 -8.83
N ASP A 64 30.54 -21.59 -8.71
CA ASP A 64 31.06 -22.36 -9.83
C ASP A 64 29.98 -22.99 -10.72
N ARG A 65 28.76 -23.18 -10.20
CA ARG A 65 27.62 -23.75 -10.93
C ARG A 65 26.76 -22.69 -11.61
N ALA A 66 27.03 -21.40 -11.45
CA ALA A 66 26.19 -20.31 -11.96
C ALA A 66 25.84 -20.47 -13.45
N GLN A 67 26.81 -20.81 -14.30
CA GLN A 67 26.58 -20.99 -15.75
C GLN A 67 25.65 -22.16 -16.07
N LEU A 68 25.76 -23.26 -15.33
CA LEU A 68 24.87 -24.40 -15.48
C LEU A 68 23.45 -24.05 -15.01
N LEU A 69 23.34 -23.43 -13.84
CA LEU A 69 22.05 -23.02 -13.26
C LEU A 69 21.32 -22.01 -14.14
N LEU A 70 22.03 -21.03 -14.71
CA LEU A 70 21.49 -20.08 -15.67
C LEU A 70 20.98 -20.78 -16.94
N ARG A 71 21.74 -21.76 -17.47
CA ARG A 71 21.31 -22.54 -18.63
C ARG A 71 20.03 -23.31 -18.32
N GLN A 72 20.01 -24.04 -17.22
CA GLN A 72 18.84 -24.82 -16.79
C GLN A 72 17.63 -23.92 -16.52
N ALA A 73 17.82 -22.76 -15.89
CA ALA A 73 16.76 -21.79 -15.65
C ALA A 73 16.16 -21.25 -16.96
N VAL A 74 17.00 -21.01 -17.97
CA VAL A 74 16.53 -20.58 -19.30
C VAL A 74 15.81 -21.71 -20.04
N GLU A 75 16.35 -22.92 -20.03
CA GLU A 75 15.73 -24.10 -20.66
C GLU A 75 14.38 -24.48 -20.01
N ALA A 76 14.29 -24.37 -18.69
CA ALA A 76 13.05 -24.57 -17.93
C ALA A 76 12.05 -23.41 -18.09
N GLY A 77 12.48 -22.30 -18.70
CA GLY A 77 11.68 -21.10 -18.90
C GLY A 77 11.51 -20.24 -17.65
N LEU A 78 12.29 -20.42 -16.59
CA LEU A 78 12.25 -19.55 -15.40
C LEU A 78 12.92 -18.18 -15.66
N MET A 79 13.82 -18.12 -16.63
CA MET A 79 14.50 -16.89 -17.06
C MET A 79 14.56 -16.81 -18.58
N THR A 80 14.71 -15.60 -19.10
CA THR A 80 15.07 -15.34 -20.50
C THR A 80 16.47 -14.76 -20.55
N ALA A 81 17.29 -15.23 -21.49
CA ALA A 81 18.60 -14.63 -21.74
C ALA A 81 18.46 -13.46 -22.72
N GLU A 82 19.01 -12.31 -22.36
CA GLU A 82 19.06 -11.11 -23.18
C GLU A 82 20.53 -10.71 -23.43
N GLY A 83 20.81 -10.06 -24.57
CA GLY A 83 22.15 -9.59 -24.91
C GLY A 83 23.14 -10.70 -25.33
N ARG A 84 24.40 -10.32 -25.56
CA ARG A 84 25.49 -11.25 -25.96
C ARG A 84 26.83 -10.81 -25.35
N GLY A 85 27.72 -11.77 -25.11
CA GLY A 85 29.06 -11.50 -24.57
C GLY A 85 29.00 -10.72 -23.25
N ARG A 86 29.64 -9.55 -23.20
CA ARG A 86 29.73 -8.70 -21.99
C ARG A 86 28.43 -8.00 -21.60
N THR A 87 27.45 -7.90 -22.52
CA THR A 87 26.12 -7.33 -22.23
C THR A 87 25.07 -8.39 -21.92
N ARG A 88 25.50 -9.65 -21.80
CA ARG A 88 24.59 -10.76 -21.51
C ARG A 88 24.03 -10.59 -20.10
N ARG A 89 22.70 -10.65 -20.02
CA ARG A 89 21.93 -10.58 -18.78
C ARG A 89 20.78 -11.58 -18.85
N TRP A 90 20.19 -11.86 -17.70
CA TRP A 90 19.03 -12.74 -17.61
C TRP A 90 17.89 -11.99 -16.96
N ARG A 91 16.70 -12.10 -17.53
CA ARG A 91 15.48 -11.57 -16.96
C ARG A 91 14.68 -12.73 -16.37
N ILE A 92 14.33 -12.63 -15.10
CA ILE A 92 13.43 -13.59 -14.46
C ILE A 92 12.04 -13.41 -15.08
N VAL A 93 11.36 -14.52 -15.38
CA VAL A 93 10.00 -14.46 -15.92
C VAL A 93 9.05 -13.91 -14.87
N GLU A 94 8.26 -12.92 -15.28
CA GLU A 94 7.20 -12.34 -14.48
C GLU A 94 5.96 -13.23 -14.57
N ASP A 95 5.63 -13.88 -13.46
CA ASP A 95 4.55 -14.84 -13.36
C ASP A 95 4.04 -14.83 -11.90
N ASP A 96 2.76 -14.47 -11.72
CA ASP A 96 2.16 -14.30 -10.39
C ASP A 96 2.09 -15.61 -9.57
N ASP A 97 2.17 -16.76 -10.26
CA ASP A 97 2.24 -18.10 -9.66
C ASP A 97 3.70 -18.53 -9.34
N LEU A 98 4.69 -17.68 -9.63
CA LEU A 98 6.08 -17.82 -9.21
C LEU A 98 6.53 -16.65 -8.33
N TRP A 99 6.89 -15.52 -8.95
CA TRP A 99 7.47 -14.35 -8.31
C TRP A 99 6.88 -13.07 -8.87
N HIS A 100 6.45 -12.19 -7.97
CA HIS A 100 6.04 -10.82 -8.29
C HIS A 100 6.92 -9.83 -7.54
N ILE A 101 7.81 -9.15 -8.27
CA ILE A 101 8.71 -8.11 -7.79
C ILE A 101 8.04 -6.77 -8.03
N ARG A 102 7.92 -5.97 -6.98
CA ARG A 102 7.50 -4.60 -7.13
C ARG A 102 8.58 -3.78 -7.86
N LEU A 103 8.19 -3.14 -8.96
CA LEU A 103 9.10 -2.41 -9.84
C LEU A 103 9.69 -1.15 -9.20
N LYS A 104 10.87 -0.76 -9.67
CA LYS A 104 11.58 0.46 -9.26
C LYS A 104 10.72 1.71 -9.44
N GLU A 105 10.03 1.81 -10.57
CA GLU A 105 9.17 2.94 -10.91
C GLU A 105 8.00 3.07 -9.92
N ASP A 106 7.36 1.95 -9.56
CA ASP A 106 6.29 1.95 -8.56
C ASP A 106 6.78 2.35 -7.17
N VAL A 107 8.00 1.95 -6.80
CA VAL A 107 8.60 2.35 -5.52
C VAL A 107 8.95 3.84 -5.55
N ALA A 108 9.50 4.34 -6.65
CA ALA A 108 9.81 5.76 -6.84
C ALA A 108 8.53 6.60 -6.79
N TRP A 109 7.47 6.14 -7.42
CA TRP A 109 6.17 6.81 -7.43
C TRP A 109 5.58 6.94 -6.02
N ASP A 110 5.53 5.85 -5.24
CA ASP A 110 5.02 5.93 -3.87
C ASP A 110 5.90 6.83 -2.98
N ARG A 111 7.23 6.82 -3.16
CA ARG A 111 8.13 7.74 -2.47
C ARG A 111 7.81 9.20 -2.82
N GLN A 112 7.57 9.49 -4.10
CA GLN A 112 7.16 10.82 -4.56
C GLN A 112 5.82 11.22 -3.93
N ARG A 113 4.81 10.34 -3.95
CA ARG A 113 3.51 10.61 -3.31
C ARG A 113 3.63 10.92 -1.82
N ASP A 114 4.50 10.18 -1.12
CA ASP A 114 4.77 10.41 0.29
C ASP A 114 5.50 11.74 0.52
N GLN A 115 6.45 12.10 -0.34
CA GLN A 115 7.15 13.37 -0.30
C GLN A 115 6.20 14.55 -0.54
N ASP A 116 5.37 14.47 -1.58
CA ASP A 116 4.37 15.49 -1.92
C ASP A 116 3.38 15.69 -0.77
N ARG A 117 2.89 14.59 -0.19
CA ARG A 117 1.97 14.63 0.96
C ARG A 117 2.60 15.25 2.21
N ARG A 118 3.92 15.10 2.39
CA ARG A 118 4.67 15.65 3.54
C ARG A 118 5.19 17.06 3.30
N ASN A 119 5.17 17.55 2.06
CA ASN A 119 5.62 18.90 1.72
C ASN A 119 4.63 19.94 2.29
N PRO A 120 5.01 20.71 3.33
CA PRO A 120 4.11 21.67 3.95
C PRO A 120 3.77 22.84 3.02
N GLU A 121 4.70 23.28 2.16
CA GLU A 121 4.47 24.38 1.22
C GLU A 121 3.41 24.00 0.18
N LEU A 122 3.56 22.81 -0.43
CA LEU A 122 2.59 22.29 -1.39
C LEU A 122 1.23 22.09 -0.73
N THR A 123 1.20 21.38 0.40
CA THR A 123 -0.07 21.01 1.05
C THR A 123 -0.79 22.21 1.68
N ALA A 124 -0.08 23.19 2.23
CA ALA A 124 -0.68 24.41 2.76
C ALA A 124 -1.31 25.25 1.64
N ARG A 125 -0.64 25.39 0.48
CA ARG A 125 -1.22 26.09 -0.67
C ARG A 125 -2.47 25.39 -1.20
N VAL A 126 -2.43 24.06 -1.34
CA VAL A 126 -3.62 23.28 -1.76
C VAL A 126 -4.76 23.41 -0.76
N LEU A 127 -4.47 23.37 0.55
CA LEU A 127 -5.46 23.59 1.59
C LEU A 127 -6.04 25.01 1.58
N LEU A 128 -5.23 26.03 1.31
CA LEU A 128 -5.70 27.41 1.18
C LEU A 128 -6.64 27.57 -0.03
N ARG A 129 -6.38 26.83 -1.12
CA ARG A 129 -7.24 26.82 -2.31
C ARG A 129 -8.54 26.04 -2.08
N ASP A 130 -8.44 24.83 -1.55
CA ASP A 130 -9.54 23.86 -1.55
C ASP A 130 -10.35 23.84 -0.24
N GLY A 131 -9.74 24.25 0.86
CA GLY A 131 -10.26 24.03 2.21
C GLY A 131 -10.46 22.55 2.54
N ASP A 132 -11.46 22.27 3.37
CA ASP A 132 -11.94 20.92 3.66
C ASP A 132 -13.10 20.52 2.77
N GLN A 133 -13.15 20.97 1.52
CA GLN A 133 -14.17 20.52 0.56
C GLN A 133 -13.54 19.59 -0.47
N CYS A 134 -14.16 18.43 -0.67
CA CYS A 134 -13.71 17.50 -1.71
C CYS A 134 -13.83 18.16 -3.10
N ARG A 135 -12.74 18.15 -3.88
CA ARG A 135 -12.71 18.76 -5.22
C ARG A 135 -13.53 18.04 -6.28
N TYR A 136 -14.01 16.83 -5.99
CA TYR A 136 -14.88 16.05 -6.87
C TYR A 136 -16.36 16.08 -6.48
N CYS A 137 -16.70 16.18 -5.19
CA CYS A 137 -18.09 16.02 -4.73
C CYS A 137 -18.55 17.05 -3.69
N ARG A 138 -17.73 18.05 -3.34
CA ARG A 138 -17.99 19.10 -2.33
C ARG A 138 -18.29 18.63 -0.90
N VAL A 139 -18.34 17.33 -0.64
CA VAL A 139 -18.48 16.81 0.72
C VAL A 139 -17.38 17.38 1.61
N VAL A 140 -17.80 17.90 2.77
CA VAL A 140 -16.89 18.39 3.80
C VAL A 140 -16.06 17.22 4.33
N LEU A 141 -14.76 17.38 4.26
CA LEU A 141 -13.77 16.41 4.66
C LEU A 141 -13.57 16.46 6.18
N VAL A 142 -13.36 15.28 6.76
CA VAL A 142 -12.94 15.14 8.15
C VAL A 142 -11.40 15.06 8.21
N SER A 143 -10.84 14.78 9.38
CA SER A 143 -9.39 14.69 9.56
C SER A 143 -8.73 13.75 8.54
N SER A 144 -7.52 14.10 8.09
CA SER A 144 -6.67 13.19 7.30
C SER A 144 -6.20 11.98 8.10
N LYS A 145 -6.46 11.94 9.42
CA LYS A 145 -6.24 10.78 10.28
C LYS A 145 -7.38 9.77 10.23
N ASP A 146 -8.54 10.15 9.72
CA ASP A 146 -9.66 9.23 9.53
C ASP A 146 -9.42 8.39 8.29
N THR A 147 -9.06 7.14 8.49
CA THR A 147 -8.81 6.15 7.44
C THR A 147 -9.98 5.21 7.21
N ARG A 148 -11.07 5.35 7.98
CA ARG A 148 -12.23 4.45 7.93
C ARG A 148 -13.38 5.03 7.14
N SER A 149 -13.62 6.33 7.29
CA SER A 149 -14.73 6.94 6.57
C SER A 149 -14.35 7.29 5.13
N GLY A 150 -15.33 7.18 4.23
CA GLY A 150 -15.19 7.68 2.86
C GLY A 150 -14.97 9.20 2.79
N ARG A 151 -15.23 9.94 3.90
CA ARG A 151 -15.04 11.40 4.05
C ARG A 151 -13.63 11.76 4.54
N GLY A 152 -12.81 10.78 4.93
CA GLY A 152 -11.43 11.02 5.36
C GLY A 152 -10.67 11.79 4.29
N ALA A 153 -9.97 12.83 4.73
CA ALA A 153 -9.29 13.73 3.83
C ALA A 153 -8.01 13.11 3.27
N THR A 154 -7.85 13.21 1.97
CA THR A 154 -6.64 12.80 1.26
C THR A 154 -6.35 13.77 0.12
N TYR A 155 -5.29 13.50 -0.61
CA TYR A 155 -4.94 14.24 -1.82
C TYR A 155 -4.90 13.29 -3.00
N ASP A 156 -5.32 13.79 -4.15
CA ASP A 156 -5.24 13.08 -5.43
C ASP A 156 -4.26 13.79 -6.36
N HIS A 157 -3.48 12.99 -7.08
CA HIS A 157 -2.56 13.42 -8.12
C HIS A 157 -3.29 13.36 -9.45
N LEU A 158 -3.54 14.51 -10.08
CA LEU A 158 -4.21 14.57 -11.37
C LEU A 158 -3.38 13.89 -12.47
N ASN A 159 -2.05 13.94 -12.36
CA ASN A 159 -1.10 13.24 -13.22
C ASN A 159 -0.37 12.15 -12.43
N PRO A 160 -0.91 10.92 -12.36
CA PRO A 160 -0.19 9.79 -11.75
C PRO A 160 1.18 9.58 -12.39
N GLY A 161 2.19 9.25 -11.58
CA GLY A 161 3.57 9.03 -12.03
C GLY A 161 4.43 10.29 -12.11
N THR A 162 3.86 11.47 -11.88
CA THR A 162 4.60 12.75 -11.92
C THR A 162 4.51 13.48 -10.58
N ALA A 163 5.57 14.20 -10.22
CA ALA A 163 5.59 15.01 -9.00
C ALA A 163 4.45 16.03 -8.99
N ALA A 164 3.79 16.16 -7.84
CA ALA A 164 2.70 17.11 -7.67
C ALA A 164 3.16 18.56 -7.79
N THR A 165 2.37 19.36 -8.48
CA THR A 165 2.40 20.82 -8.40
C THR A 165 1.13 21.31 -7.71
N PHE A 166 1.07 22.59 -7.40
CA PHE A 166 -0.15 23.20 -6.86
C PHE A 166 -1.38 22.92 -7.74
N GLU A 167 -1.24 22.97 -9.07
CA GLU A 167 -2.34 22.75 -10.02
C GLU A 167 -2.71 21.28 -10.18
N THR A 168 -1.73 20.38 -10.11
CA THR A 168 -1.94 18.93 -10.35
C THR A 168 -2.22 18.13 -9.08
N TYR A 169 -2.37 18.82 -7.94
CA TYR A 169 -2.62 18.21 -6.64
C TYR A 169 -3.87 18.80 -6.01
N VAL A 170 -4.84 17.93 -5.72
CA VAL A 170 -6.18 18.35 -5.26
C VAL A 170 -6.57 17.67 -3.97
N ARG A 171 -7.25 18.41 -3.10
CA ARG A 171 -7.82 17.85 -1.87
C ARG A 171 -9.10 17.06 -2.18
N CYS A 172 -9.21 15.84 -1.69
CA CYS A 172 -10.40 15.01 -1.94
C CYS A 172 -10.71 14.06 -0.78
N CYS A 173 -11.88 13.41 -0.86
CA CYS A 173 -12.26 12.36 0.07
C CYS A 173 -11.75 10.99 -0.40
N HIS A 174 -11.58 10.03 0.52
CA HIS A 174 -11.15 8.68 0.16
C HIS A 174 -12.04 8.01 -0.89
N LYS A 175 -13.36 8.21 -0.83
CA LYS A 175 -14.30 7.62 -1.82
C LYS A 175 -13.99 8.08 -3.25
N CYS A 176 -13.85 9.39 -3.45
CA CYS A 176 -13.53 9.94 -4.76
C CYS A 176 -12.11 9.58 -5.19
N ASN A 177 -11.12 9.67 -4.29
CA ASN A 177 -9.76 9.27 -4.61
C ASN A 177 -9.73 7.83 -5.14
N SER A 178 -10.35 6.88 -4.44
CA SER A 178 -10.41 5.48 -4.91
C SER A 178 -11.11 5.31 -6.27
N THR A 179 -12.13 6.12 -6.56
CA THR A 179 -12.86 6.07 -7.83
C THR A 179 -12.01 6.58 -9.00
N PHE A 180 -11.34 7.71 -8.80
CA PHE A 180 -10.62 8.41 -9.87
C PHE A 180 -9.12 8.06 -9.93
N LYS A 181 -8.55 7.40 -8.92
CA LYS A 181 -7.09 7.21 -8.73
C LYS A 181 -6.33 6.79 -9.99
N HIS A 182 -6.91 5.88 -10.77
CA HIS A 182 -6.28 5.26 -11.94
C HIS A 182 -6.69 5.91 -13.27
N MET A 183 -7.57 6.92 -13.26
CA MET A 183 -8.00 7.61 -14.46
C MET A 183 -6.94 8.59 -14.97
N PRO A 184 -6.81 8.78 -16.28
CA PRO A 184 -5.95 9.79 -16.86
C PRO A 184 -6.46 11.19 -16.54
N ARG A 185 -5.56 12.18 -16.54
CA ARG A 185 -5.87 13.56 -16.18
C ARG A 185 -7.08 14.16 -16.90
N PRO A 186 -7.22 14.07 -18.24
CA PRO A 186 -8.32 14.70 -18.93
C PRO A 186 -9.69 14.21 -18.43
N GLU A 187 -9.79 12.91 -18.11
CA GLU A 187 -11.00 12.32 -17.54
C GLU A 187 -11.26 12.84 -16.12
N LYS A 188 -10.23 12.88 -15.26
CA LYS A 188 -10.35 13.48 -13.91
C LYS A 188 -10.83 14.92 -13.95
N GLU A 189 -10.30 15.72 -14.88
CA GLU A 189 -10.64 17.14 -15.01
C GLU A 189 -12.10 17.36 -15.36
N THR A 190 -12.76 16.44 -16.09
CA THR A 190 -14.21 16.53 -16.35
C THR A 190 -15.06 16.43 -15.08
N HIS A 191 -14.51 15.81 -14.03
CA HIS A 191 -15.17 15.63 -12.73
C HIS A 191 -14.72 16.63 -11.66
N LEU A 192 -13.70 17.46 -11.96
CA LEU A 192 -13.23 18.48 -11.02
C LEU A 192 -14.20 19.65 -10.98
N LEU A 193 -14.65 19.96 -9.77
CA LEU A 193 -15.43 21.16 -9.51
C LEU A 193 -14.49 22.38 -9.50
N PRO A 194 -14.96 23.61 -9.75
CA PRO A 194 -14.12 24.81 -9.60
C PRO A 194 -13.73 25.04 -8.12
N PRO A 195 -12.54 25.61 -7.83
CA PRO A 195 -12.15 25.95 -6.45
C PRO A 195 -13.23 26.76 -5.73
N PRO A 196 -13.46 26.55 -4.43
CA PRO A 196 -14.40 27.39 -3.70
C PRO A 196 -13.88 28.84 -3.69
N PRO A 197 -14.76 29.84 -3.84
CA PRO A 197 -14.35 31.25 -3.81
C PRO A 197 -13.75 31.65 -2.45
N MET A 198 -14.21 31.01 -1.38
CA MET A 198 -13.62 31.11 -0.05
C MET A 198 -13.55 29.69 0.57
N PRO A 199 -12.38 29.24 1.03
CA PRO A 199 -12.23 27.90 1.59
C PRO A 199 -12.99 27.79 2.91
N TYR A 200 -13.74 26.70 3.08
CA TYR A 200 -14.29 26.31 4.37
C TYR A 200 -13.32 25.36 5.06
N PHE A 201 -13.09 25.54 6.36
CA PHE A 201 -12.29 24.63 7.17
C PHE A 201 -13.11 24.11 8.34
N SER A 202 -13.34 22.79 8.37
CA SER A 202 -14.10 22.16 9.43
C SER A 202 -13.29 22.10 10.71
N LYS A 203 -13.95 22.24 11.86
CA LYS A 203 -13.29 22.13 13.18
C LYS A 203 -12.64 20.75 13.36
N ALA A 204 -13.24 19.70 12.80
CA ALA A 204 -12.80 18.32 12.95
C ALA A 204 -11.56 17.95 12.11
N SER A 205 -11.21 18.72 11.08
CA SER A 205 -10.11 18.37 10.18
C SER A 205 -8.73 18.73 10.73
N GLY A 206 -8.66 19.81 11.53
CA GLY A 206 -7.42 20.46 11.95
C GLY A 206 -6.62 21.10 10.81
N SER A 207 -7.19 21.25 9.61
CA SER A 207 -6.49 21.78 8.44
C SER A 207 -6.28 23.29 8.52
N ARG A 208 -7.25 24.06 9.05
CA ARG A 208 -7.10 25.51 9.26
C ARG A 208 -5.86 25.83 10.06
N LYS A 209 -5.75 25.23 11.25
CA LYS A 209 -4.59 25.39 12.13
C LYS A 209 -3.29 25.06 11.41
N ARG A 210 -3.25 23.97 10.63
CA ARG A 210 -2.05 23.59 9.87
C ARG A 210 -1.63 24.64 8.84
N VAL A 211 -2.60 25.27 8.16
CA VAL A 211 -2.31 26.35 7.20
C VAL A 211 -1.85 27.60 7.93
N GLU A 212 -2.52 27.99 9.00
CA GLU A 212 -2.17 29.17 9.82
C GLU A 212 -0.78 29.02 10.46
N ASP A 213 -0.45 27.85 10.99
CA ASP A 213 0.87 27.53 11.56
C ASP A 213 1.98 27.64 10.49
N PHE A 214 1.69 27.29 9.22
CA PHE A 214 2.64 27.40 8.12
C PHE A 214 2.82 28.84 7.61
N LEU A 215 1.71 29.59 7.50
CA LEU A 215 1.72 30.96 6.97
C LEU A 215 2.11 32.01 8.03
N GLY A 216 1.95 31.71 9.32
CA GLY A 216 2.22 32.62 10.43
C GLY A 216 1.13 33.68 10.66
N HIS A 217 -0.04 33.56 10.02
CA HIS A 217 -1.18 34.45 10.21
C HIS A 217 -2.52 33.73 10.03
N ALA A 218 -3.58 34.34 10.54
CA ALA A 218 -4.94 33.82 10.38
C ALA A 218 -5.34 33.80 8.89
N VAL A 219 -6.07 32.75 8.49
CA VAL A 219 -6.61 32.64 7.12
C VAL A 219 -8.11 32.96 7.11
N PRO A 220 -8.60 33.72 6.11
CA PRO A 220 -10.03 33.87 5.88
C PRO A 220 -10.67 32.51 5.61
N ALA A 221 -11.84 32.27 6.21
CA ALA A 221 -12.57 31.02 6.07
C ALA A 221 -14.06 31.31 5.90
N ALA A 222 -14.71 30.56 5.02
CA ALA A 222 -16.16 30.57 4.88
C ALA A 222 -16.82 30.02 6.16
N ASN A 223 -18.06 30.43 6.40
CA ASN A 223 -18.92 29.81 7.42
C ASN A 223 -19.32 28.40 6.99
N ASP A 224 -19.94 27.64 7.89
CA ASP A 224 -20.32 26.27 7.61
C ASP A 224 -21.26 26.19 6.39
N PRO A 225 -20.88 25.46 5.32
CA PRO A 225 -21.68 25.39 4.10
C PRO A 225 -23.05 24.71 4.31
N PHE A 226 -23.25 24.01 5.43
CA PHE A 226 -24.55 23.43 5.81
C PHE A 226 -25.39 24.35 6.71
N GLU A 227 -24.79 25.35 7.35
CA GLU A 227 -25.50 26.32 8.19
C GLU A 227 -26.32 27.30 7.32
N THR A 228 -25.88 27.57 6.09
CA THR A 228 -26.57 28.48 5.16
C THR A 228 -27.81 27.89 4.48
N GLN A 229 -28.06 26.57 4.57
CA GLN A 229 -29.29 25.96 4.07
C GLN A 229 -30.45 25.99 5.08
N SER A 230 -30.19 26.33 6.35
CA SER A 230 -31.19 26.22 7.43
C SER A 230 -32.04 27.47 7.65
N THR A 231 -31.86 28.55 6.87
CA THR A 231 -32.57 29.82 7.07
C THR A 231 -33.46 30.27 5.90
N SER A 232 -33.66 29.44 4.86
CA SER A 232 -34.49 29.79 3.69
C SER A 232 -35.80 29.01 3.55
N SER A 233 -36.45 28.64 4.67
CA SER A 233 -37.86 28.20 4.64
C SER A 233 -38.57 28.43 5.98
N ARG A 234 -38.74 29.70 6.37
CA ARG A 234 -39.89 30.12 7.18
C ARG A 234 -40.60 31.25 6.47
N GLY A 235 -41.25 30.88 5.36
CA GLY A 235 -42.35 31.66 4.83
C GLY A 235 -43.50 31.57 5.84
N SER A 236 -43.90 32.73 6.36
CA SER A 236 -45.11 32.92 7.16
C SER A 236 -46.31 32.32 6.44
N ALA A 237 -46.88 31.25 7.01
CA ALA A 237 -48.23 30.82 6.69
C ALA A 237 -49.10 31.03 7.94
N ALA A 238 -50.18 31.75 7.70
CA ALA A 238 -51.07 32.32 8.68
C ALA A 238 -51.79 31.27 9.53
N THR A 239 -52.13 31.71 10.73
CA THR A 239 -53.06 31.13 11.68
C THR A 239 -54.41 30.75 11.06
N GLY A 240 -54.84 29.53 11.30
CA GLY A 240 -56.23 29.10 11.20
C GLY A 240 -56.40 27.65 11.62
N ALA A 241 -57.11 27.44 12.75
CA ALA A 241 -58.10 26.39 13.04
C ALA A 241 -57.76 24.91 12.66
N THR A 242 -58.06 23.84 13.39
CA THR A 242 -58.85 23.53 14.59
C THR A 242 -58.62 22.02 14.84
N SER A 243 -58.55 21.65 16.11
CA SER A 243 -58.86 20.38 16.80
C SER A 243 -59.01 19.02 16.07
N THR A 244 -58.36 18.02 16.70
CA THR A 244 -58.83 16.62 17.03
C THR A 244 -58.66 15.46 16.01
N PRO A 245 -58.64 14.18 16.46
CA PRO A 245 -57.59 13.23 16.15
C PRO A 245 -58.11 11.95 15.45
N ALA A 246 -57.21 10.97 15.35
CA ALA A 246 -57.30 9.64 14.76
C ALA A 246 -58.63 8.88 14.92
N ASP A 247 -58.96 8.10 13.89
CA ASP A 247 -59.61 6.80 14.05
C ASP A 247 -59.06 5.77 13.05
N ALA A 248 -58.82 4.58 13.59
CA ALA A 248 -58.40 3.39 12.88
C ALA A 248 -59.63 2.60 12.40
N ALA A 249 -59.54 1.96 11.24
CA ALA A 249 -60.42 0.85 10.90
C ALA A 249 -59.72 -0.17 9.98
N THR A 250 -59.53 -1.34 10.58
CA THR A 250 -59.09 -2.62 10.01
C THR A 250 -60.17 -3.20 9.08
N GLY A 251 -59.77 -3.86 7.99
CA GLY A 251 -60.69 -4.58 7.10
C GLY A 251 -60.01 -5.60 6.18
N ALA A 252 -59.89 -6.83 6.68
CA ALA A 252 -59.89 -8.16 6.05
C ALA A 252 -59.50 -8.40 4.56
N HIS A 253 -58.57 -9.36 4.38
CA HIS A 253 -58.35 -10.29 3.24
C HIS A 253 -59.60 -11.17 2.95
N PRO A 254 -59.75 -11.97 1.84
CA PRO A 254 -58.71 -12.76 1.14
C PRO A 254 -58.93 -13.10 -0.38
N GLY A 255 -58.00 -13.89 -0.96
CA GLY A 255 -58.19 -14.68 -2.20
C GLY A 255 -57.05 -14.53 -3.22
N GLU A 256 -56.10 -15.48 -3.26
CA GLU A 256 -55.82 -16.42 -4.38
C GLU A 256 -55.17 -15.80 -5.64
N GLN A 257 -54.33 -16.44 -6.46
CA GLN A 257 -53.39 -17.58 -6.48
C GLN A 257 -52.80 -17.55 -7.91
N GLY A 258 -51.61 -18.13 -8.13
CA GLY A 258 -51.02 -18.39 -9.46
C GLY A 258 -49.74 -17.57 -9.70
N GLY A 259 -48.53 -18.13 -9.80
CA GLY A 259 -48.12 -19.49 -10.15
C GLY A 259 -47.41 -19.46 -11.51
N SER A 260 -46.07 -19.53 -11.51
CA SER A 260 -45.34 -20.60 -12.21
C SER A 260 -43.82 -20.38 -12.10
N ALA A 261 -43.17 -21.46 -11.67
CA ALA A 261 -41.74 -21.70 -11.66
C ALA A 261 -41.25 -22.22 -13.03
N ALA A 262 -39.92 -22.28 -13.20
CA ALA A 262 -39.15 -23.33 -13.89
C ALA A 262 -37.64 -22.94 -13.88
N THR A 263 -36.81 -23.54 -13.01
CA THR A 263 -35.91 -24.71 -13.24
C THR A 263 -34.60 -24.39 -13.99
N GLY A 264 -33.41 -24.88 -13.62
CA GLY A 264 -33.11 -25.93 -12.65
C GLY A 264 -31.61 -26.04 -12.34
N ALA A 265 -31.35 -26.69 -11.21
CA ALA A 265 -30.05 -27.21 -10.79
C ALA A 265 -30.07 -28.73 -10.98
N THR A 266 -28.94 -29.33 -11.35
CA THR A 266 -28.73 -30.78 -11.27
C THR A 266 -27.44 -31.06 -10.52
N SER A 267 -27.60 -31.51 -9.29
CA SER A 267 -26.66 -32.27 -8.48
C SER A 267 -26.77 -33.76 -8.82
N TYR A 268 -25.65 -34.47 -8.77
CA TYR A 268 -25.55 -35.92 -8.99
C TYR A 268 -25.11 -36.59 -7.69
N GLU A 269 -25.87 -37.56 -7.19
CA GLU A 269 -25.40 -38.65 -6.32
C GLU A 269 -26.26 -39.91 -6.49
N GLY A 270 -25.62 -41.05 -6.71
CA GLY A 270 -25.86 -42.31 -5.96
C GLY A 270 -26.73 -43.44 -6.56
N ALA A 271 -26.09 -44.58 -6.88
CA ALA A 271 -26.52 -45.99 -6.61
C ALA A 271 -25.41 -46.97 -7.07
N ALA A 272 -24.66 -47.65 -6.18
CA ALA A 272 -24.86 -49.01 -5.60
C ALA A 272 -24.82 -50.18 -6.63
N ALA A 273 -24.26 -51.39 -6.44
CA ALA A 273 -23.27 -52.03 -5.56
C ALA A 273 -22.97 -53.43 -6.18
N ALA A 274 -21.75 -53.98 -6.07
CA ALA A 274 -21.49 -55.43 -6.20
C ALA A 274 -20.13 -55.77 -5.54
N GLY A 275 -20.11 -56.80 -4.71
CA GLY A 275 -19.06 -57.07 -3.74
C GLY A 275 -17.89 -57.94 -4.20
N ALA A 276 -16.83 -57.92 -3.39
CA ALA A 276 -15.87 -59.00 -3.24
C ALA A 276 -15.21 -58.89 -1.85
N THR A 277 -15.36 -59.95 -1.06
CA THR A 277 -14.74 -60.21 0.24
C THR A 277 -13.27 -60.60 0.07
N LEU A 278 -12.33 -60.01 0.83
CA LEU A 278 -11.09 -60.65 1.28
C LEU A 278 -10.60 -60.04 2.61
N GLU A 279 -10.19 -60.93 3.52
CA GLU A 279 -9.72 -60.75 4.91
C GLU A 279 -8.48 -59.84 5.10
N PRO A 280 -8.29 -59.21 6.28
CA PRO A 280 -7.13 -58.38 6.57
C PRO A 280 -5.95 -59.17 7.16
N LEU A 281 -4.80 -59.15 6.47
CA LEU A 281 -3.52 -59.59 7.03
C LEU A 281 -2.74 -58.40 7.61
N GLY A 282 -2.57 -58.41 8.93
CA GLY A 282 -1.30 -58.15 9.63
C GLY A 282 -0.59 -56.79 9.51
N GLY A 283 -0.69 -56.00 10.59
CA GLY A 283 0.47 -55.46 11.32
C GLY A 283 1.30 -54.30 10.73
N ALA A 284 1.04 -53.08 11.21
CA ALA A 284 2.00 -51.97 11.19
C ALA A 284 2.33 -51.54 12.65
N PRO A 285 3.60 -51.24 12.98
CA PRO A 285 4.05 -50.99 14.36
C PRO A 285 3.64 -49.59 14.88
N PRO A 286 3.53 -49.41 16.22
CA PRO A 286 3.03 -48.16 16.81
C PRO A 286 4.07 -47.03 16.77
N GLY A 287 3.64 -45.86 16.30
CA GLY A 287 4.35 -44.60 16.47
C GLY A 287 4.22 -44.07 17.92
N PRO A 288 5.13 -43.19 18.38
CA PRO A 288 5.16 -42.75 19.76
C PRO A 288 4.00 -41.81 20.12
N PRO A 289 3.52 -41.82 21.38
CA PRO A 289 2.34 -41.07 21.79
C PRO A 289 2.64 -39.59 22.01
N TRP A 290 1.73 -38.75 21.53
CA TRP A 290 1.66 -37.33 21.84
C TRP A 290 1.05 -37.19 23.24
N SER A 291 1.84 -36.73 24.20
CA SER A 291 1.36 -36.45 25.56
C SER A 291 0.80 -35.03 25.64
N GLU A 292 -0.52 -34.93 25.83
CA GLU A 292 -1.16 -33.74 26.38
C GLU A 292 -0.85 -33.61 27.89
N GLY A 293 -0.56 -32.37 28.32
CA GLY A 293 -0.70 -31.98 29.73
C GLY A 293 0.54 -31.32 30.34
N GLY A 294 0.51 -30.01 30.51
CA GLY A 294 1.48 -29.33 31.37
C GLY A 294 1.44 -27.80 31.31
N ARG A 295 0.44 -27.19 31.97
CA ARG A 295 0.55 -25.78 32.39
C ARG A 295 1.75 -25.65 33.33
N ARG A 296 2.77 -24.88 32.93
CA ARG A 296 3.75 -24.30 33.86
C ARG A 296 3.94 -22.83 33.54
N ALA A 297 3.66 -22.01 34.56
CA ALA A 297 4.06 -20.62 34.65
C ALA A 297 5.54 -20.50 35.01
N GLY A 298 6.16 -19.38 34.61
CA GLY A 298 7.55 -19.00 34.91
C GLY A 298 8.35 -18.80 33.63
N SER A 299 9.12 -17.75 33.41
CA SER A 299 9.58 -16.66 34.27
C SER A 299 10.06 -15.54 33.35
N GLY A 300 9.76 -14.28 33.69
CA GLY A 300 10.06 -13.12 32.87
C GLY A 300 11.52 -12.96 32.47
N ARG A 301 11.73 -12.47 31.25
CA ARG A 301 12.81 -11.52 30.97
C ARG A 301 12.21 -10.34 30.21
N ALA A 302 12.27 -9.19 30.87
CA ALA A 302 11.95 -7.89 30.33
C ALA A 302 12.88 -7.61 29.13
N GLY A 303 12.28 -7.35 27.96
CA GLY A 303 12.96 -6.68 26.87
C GLY A 303 13.06 -5.19 27.20
N PRO A 304 14.21 -4.53 27.04
CA PRO A 304 14.32 -3.12 27.34
C PRO A 304 13.56 -2.31 26.28
N GLY A 305 12.45 -1.71 26.69
CA GLY A 305 11.80 -0.63 25.99
C GLY A 305 12.69 0.61 26.00
N GLN A 306 12.82 1.22 24.83
CA GLN A 306 13.43 2.54 24.69
C GLN A 306 12.36 3.61 24.93
N ASP A 307 12.22 4.04 26.19
CA ASP A 307 11.60 5.32 26.50
C ASP A 307 12.69 6.38 26.68
N ARG A 308 12.59 7.40 25.82
CA ARG A 308 13.40 8.60 25.81
C ARG A 308 12.81 9.61 26.79
N THR A 309 13.43 9.78 27.93
CA THR A 309 13.47 11.05 28.67
C THR A 309 14.72 11.08 29.53
N GLY A 310 15.60 12.06 29.34
CA GLY A 310 16.80 12.19 30.16
C GLY A 310 17.82 13.15 29.58
N SER A 311 17.68 14.40 29.98
CA SER A 311 18.60 15.51 29.79
C SER A 311 20.05 15.13 30.12
N GLY A 312 20.97 15.43 29.21
CA GLY A 312 22.41 15.29 29.44
C GLY A 312 23.17 16.13 28.41
N ALA A 313 23.87 17.15 28.90
CA ALA A 313 24.66 18.09 28.11
C ALA A 313 25.71 17.38 27.23
N PRO A 314 26.02 17.91 26.03
CA PRO A 314 27.03 17.30 25.16
C PRO A 314 28.44 17.47 25.74
N PRO A 315 29.32 16.45 25.62
CA PRO A 315 30.71 16.55 26.05
C PRO A 315 31.49 17.53 25.16
N ALA A 316 32.34 18.32 25.80
CA ALA A 316 33.19 19.33 25.18
C ALA A 316 34.14 18.75 24.13
N GLN A 317 34.13 19.34 22.94
CA GLN A 317 35.13 19.08 21.90
C GLN A 317 36.53 19.59 22.35
N PRO A 318 37.63 18.89 22.02
CA PRO A 318 38.97 19.39 22.29
C PRO A 318 39.28 20.59 21.37
N GLN A 319 39.56 21.75 21.96
CA GLN A 319 40.02 22.93 21.23
C GLN A 319 41.45 22.73 20.71
N PRO A 320 41.77 23.11 19.47
CA PRO A 320 43.14 23.11 18.98
C PRO A 320 43.98 24.20 19.64
N ALA A 321 45.22 23.83 20.01
CA ALA A 321 46.19 24.66 20.70
C ALA A 321 46.47 25.99 20.00
N ARG A 322 46.27 27.10 20.74
CA ARG A 322 46.68 28.44 20.34
C ARG A 322 48.21 28.51 20.30
N ARG A 323 48.77 28.66 19.10
CA ARG A 323 50.17 29.04 18.91
C ARG A 323 50.40 30.47 19.43
N SER A 324 51.24 30.61 20.44
CA SER A 324 51.83 31.87 20.86
C SER A 324 52.72 32.41 19.74
N ARG A 325 52.35 33.56 19.17
CA ARG A 325 53.26 34.36 18.34
C ARG A 325 53.86 35.45 19.22
N GLY A 326 55.17 35.34 19.42
CA GLY A 326 55.98 36.26 20.19
C GLY A 326 56.01 37.67 19.59
N ALA A 327 56.24 38.62 20.49
CA ALA A 327 56.56 40.00 20.21
C ALA A 327 57.84 40.13 19.37
N ARG A 328 57.77 40.96 18.32
CA ARG A 328 58.90 41.73 17.77
C ARG A 328 58.35 43.02 17.18
N GLY A 329 59.02 44.11 17.52
CA GLY A 329 58.46 45.45 17.54
C GLY A 329 58.39 46.18 16.21
N ARG A 330 57.76 47.35 16.28
CA ARG A 330 57.99 48.46 15.35
C ARG A 330 58.15 49.75 16.14
N ARG A 331 59.34 50.32 15.98
CA ARG A 331 59.68 51.73 16.19
C ARG A 331 59.09 52.58 15.06
N GLY A 332 58.89 53.86 15.35
CA GLY A 332 58.80 54.98 14.40
C GLY A 332 57.40 55.10 13.78
N GLY A 333 56.69 56.23 13.88
CA GLY A 333 57.16 57.61 13.95
C GLY A 333 56.72 58.29 12.66
N ASP A 334 55.73 59.17 12.74
CA ASP A 334 55.81 60.56 12.28
C ASP A 334 54.40 61.19 12.29
N GLN A 335 54.35 62.29 13.05
CA GLN A 335 53.61 63.54 12.88
C GLN A 335 52.23 63.53 12.20
#